data_AF-A0A7C7Q610-F1
#
_entry.id   AF-A0A7C7Q610-F1
#
_cell.length_a   1.000
_cell.length_b   1.000
_cell.length_c   1.000
_cell.angle_alpha   90.00
_cell.angle_beta   90.00
_cell.angle_gamma   90.00
#
_symmetry.space_group_name_H-M   'P 1'
#
loop_
_entity.id
_entity.type
_entity.pdbx_description
1 polymer ?
#
loop_
_entity_poly.entity_id
_entity_poly.type
_entity_poly.pdbx_seq_one_letter_code
_entity_poly.pdbx_strand_id
1 'polypeptide(L)'
;HATNIGAVIGRNQALEVCRGDFIVFMDNDVMVKDPKWLSKLHSVLTERDRRGIVSGKLLFPWSPYLIEFAGGAVSPQGRVGYLGRGEPRNAPEHNVERECQCVISACIMIKGELIDEVGKLDEAYSPVQYEDIDLCYRARSLGWQVWYTPRVEMWHFENVTTAGSTDLKFKYLTIKNGLTFKRRWRHAFERECGPSDEELRWRELPRHTVEEVFGDALWDDDALLQRLMDLSRV
;
A
#
# COMPACT_ATOMS: atom_id res chain seq x y z
N HIS A 1 4.01 -22.13 13.35
CA HIS A 1 3.14 -21.28 14.20
C HIS A 1 1.68 -21.60 13.86
N ALA A 2 0.81 -21.88 14.85
CA ALA A 2 -0.53 -22.45 14.62
C ALA A 2 -1.70 -21.44 14.74
N THR A 3 -1.42 -20.14 14.78
CA THR A 3 -2.44 -19.09 14.91
C THR A 3 -2.09 -17.89 14.04
N ASN A 4 -3.04 -17.40 13.24
CA ASN A 4 -2.87 -16.17 12.46
C ASN A 4 -2.89 -14.96 13.41
N ILE A 5 -1.75 -14.29 13.56
CA ILE A 5 -1.56 -13.15 14.48
C ILE A 5 -1.83 -11.78 13.81
N GLY A 6 -2.20 -11.76 12.53
CA GLY A 6 -2.45 -10.54 11.77
C GLY A 6 -1.18 -9.86 11.25
N ALA A 7 -1.36 -8.98 10.26
CA ALA A 7 -0.25 -8.31 9.58
C ALA A 7 0.46 -7.30 10.50
N VAL A 8 -0.28 -6.59 11.35
CA VAL A 8 0.28 -5.58 12.26
C VAL A 8 1.31 -6.21 13.21
N ILE A 9 0.92 -7.28 13.90
CA ILE A 9 1.79 -7.96 14.87
C ILE A 9 2.94 -8.66 14.14
N GLY A 10 2.67 -9.35 13.02
CA GLY A 10 3.72 -10.01 12.23
C GLY A 10 4.80 -9.03 11.74
N ARG A 11 4.40 -7.86 11.22
CA ARG A 11 5.35 -6.82 10.82
C ARG A 11 6.11 -6.23 12.02
N ASN A 12 5.44 -6.03 13.16
CA ASN A 12 6.11 -5.54 14.38
C ASN A 12 7.17 -6.52 14.90
N GLN A 13 6.91 -7.84 14.85
CA GLN A 13 7.90 -8.86 15.18
C GLN A 13 9.09 -8.84 14.22
N ALA A 14 8.84 -8.64 12.92
CA ALA A 14 9.91 -8.47 11.94
C ALA A 14 10.76 -7.23 12.22
N LEU A 15 10.13 -6.09 12.56
CA LEU A 15 10.83 -4.84 12.91
C LEU A 15 11.81 -5.01 14.08
N GLU A 16 11.53 -5.89 15.04
CA GLU A 16 12.42 -6.15 16.19
C GLU A 16 13.75 -6.81 15.80
N VAL A 17 13.74 -7.60 14.73
CA VAL A 17 14.89 -8.38 14.27
C VAL A 17 15.57 -7.77 13.04
N CYS A 18 14.91 -6.85 12.34
CA CYS A 18 15.51 -6.07 11.25
C CYS A 18 16.72 -5.26 11.73
N ARG A 19 17.75 -5.17 10.89
CA ARG A 19 19.01 -4.43 11.15
C ARG A 19 19.45 -3.55 9.99
N GLY A 20 18.68 -3.50 8.91
CA GLY A 20 19.01 -2.70 7.73
C GLY A 20 18.63 -1.24 7.91
N ASP A 21 19.38 -0.34 7.27
CA ASP A 21 19.10 1.10 7.23
C ASP A 21 17.80 1.43 6.49
N PHE A 22 17.30 0.49 5.69
CA PHE A 22 16.03 0.56 4.98
C PHE A 22 15.24 -0.73 5.22
N ILE A 23 13.96 -0.57 5.49
CA ILE A 23 13.03 -1.65 5.78
C ILE A 23 12.00 -1.68 4.65
N VAL A 24 11.67 -2.87 4.15
CA VAL A 24 10.61 -3.05 3.17
C VAL A 24 9.50 -3.89 3.77
N PHE A 25 8.28 -3.37 3.72
CA PHE A 25 7.09 -4.20 3.82
C PHE A 25 6.63 -4.54 2.41
N MET A 26 6.32 -5.81 2.18
CA MET A 26 5.75 -6.31 0.94
C MET A 26 4.76 -7.43 1.29
N ASP A 27 3.55 -7.31 0.78
CA ASP A 27 2.53 -8.34 0.94
C ASP A 27 2.80 -9.53 0.02
N ASN A 28 2.32 -10.69 0.44
CA ASN A 28 2.58 -11.97 -0.25
C ASN A 28 1.79 -12.12 -1.56
N ASP A 29 0.93 -11.15 -1.88
CA ASP A 29 0.14 -11.03 -3.10
C ASP A 29 0.55 -9.79 -3.91
N VAL A 30 1.81 -9.36 -3.80
CA VAL A 30 2.43 -8.35 -4.65
C VAL A 30 3.50 -8.97 -5.54
N MET A 31 3.46 -8.64 -6.84
CA MET A 31 4.49 -8.99 -7.81
C MET A 31 5.12 -7.75 -8.43
N VAL A 32 6.43 -7.63 -8.29
CA VAL A 32 7.23 -6.57 -8.91
C VAL A 32 7.44 -6.83 -10.40
N LYS A 33 7.42 -5.76 -11.21
CA LYS A 33 7.61 -5.87 -12.67
C LYS A 33 9.05 -5.71 -13.13
N ASP A 34 9.88 -5.06 -12.33
CA ASP A 34 11.27 -4.75 -12.66
C ASP A 34 12.20 -5.24 -11.53
N PRO A 35 13.21 -6.08 -11.81
CA PRO A 35 14.16 -6.55 -10.79
C PRO A 35 14.93 -5.40 -10.08
N LYS A 36 15.01 -4.21 -10.68
CA LYS A 36 15.64 -3.02 -10.08
C LYS A 36 14.71 -2.26 -9.13
N TRP A 37 13.49 -2.72 -8.87
CA TRP A 37 12.49 -2.03 -8.04
C TRP A 37 13.07 -1.54 -6.71
N LEU A 38 13.82 -2.38 -6.00
CA LEU A 38 14.39 -2.06 -4.70
C LEU A 38 15.36 -0.88 -4.79
N SER A 39 16.25 -0.91 -5.78
CA SER A 39 17.21 0.19 -6.04
C SER A 39 16.51 1.49 -6.44
N LYS A 40 15.38 1.40 -7.16
CA LYS A 40 14.59 2.56 -7.54
C LYS A 40 13.89 3.18 -6.34
N LEU A 41 13.24 2.38 -5.48
CA LEU A 41 12.65 2.89 -4.24
C LEU A 41 13.70 3.54 -3.34
N HIS A 42 14.85 2.87 -3.18
CA HIS A 42 15.98 3.41 -2.43
C HIS A 42 16.43 4.77 -2.98
N SER A 43 16.60 4.88 -4.31
CA SER A 43 17.00 6.15 -4.94
C SER A 43 16.05 7.30 -4.60
N VAL A 44 14.73 7.04 -4.58
CA VAL A 44 13.72 8.05 -4.25
C VAL A 44 13.85 8.50 -2.79
N LEU A 45 14.11 7.60 -1.84
CA LEU A 45 14.30 7.95 -0.43
C LEU A 45 15.60 8.72 -0.18
N THR A 46 16.63 8.52 -0.99
CA THR A 46 17.94 9.16 -0.82
C THR A 46 18.10 10.46 -1.61
N GLU A 47 17.20 10.77 -2.53
CA GLU A 47 17.25 11.98 -3.36
C GLU A 47 17.07 13.30 -2.57
N ARG A 48 16.37 13.26 -1.42
CA ARG A 48 16.11 14.44 -0.60
C ARG A 48 16.08 14.06 0.88
N ASP A 49 16.54 15.00 1.70
CA ASP A 49 16.41 14.90 3.15
C ASP A 49 14.95 14.75 3.57
N ARG A 50 14.71 14.01 4.65
CA ARG A 50 13.40 13.75 5.24
C ARG A 50 12.39 12.97 4.37
N ARG A 51 12.74 12.46 3.18
CA ARG A 51 11.94 11.39 2.55
C ARG A 51 12.05 10.12 3.38
N GLY A 52 10.97 9.74 4.05
CA GLY A 52 10.99 8.67 5.04
C GLY A 52 10.31 7.38 4.58
N ILE A 53 9.27 7.49 3.76
CA ILE A 53 8.49 6.37 3.26
C ILE A 53 8.25 6.56 1.77
N VAL A 54 8.38 5.51 0.96
CA VAL A 54 8.04 5.51 -0.46
C VAL A 54 7.26 4.27 -0.87
N SER A 55 6.26 4.45 -1.72
CA SER A 55 5.55 3.37 -2.43
C SER A 55 5.70 3.52 -3.94
N GLY A 56 5.70 2.39 -4.65
CA GLY A 56 5.48 2.39 -6.09
C GLY A 56 3.99 2.48 -6.47
N LYS A 57 3.72 2.34 -7.77
CA LYS A 57 2.38 2.23 -8.34
C LYS A 57 1.89 0.79 -8.28
N LEU A 58 0.68 0.60 -7.75
CA LEU A 58 -0.02 -0.68 -7.80
C LEU A 58 -1.01 -0.68 -8.95
N LEU A 59 -1.05 -1.80 -9.66
CA LEU A 59 -1.89 -2.03 -10.81
C LEU A 59 -2.73 -3.29 -10.58
N PHE A 60 -3.97 -3.25 -11.06
CA PHE A 60 -4.78 -4.44 -11.13
C PHE A 60 -4.18 -5.44 -12.14
N PRO A 61 -4.02 -6.73 -11.77
CA PRO A 61 -3.34 -7.75 -12.57
C PRO A 61 -4.17 -8.31 -13.74
N TRP A 62 -5.14 -7.56 -14.23
CA TRP A 62 -6.00 -7.95 -15.36
C TRP A 62 -6.18 -6.79 -16.32
N SER A 63 -6.34 -7.11 -17.60
CA SER A 63 -6.63 -6.13 -18.65
C SER A 63 -7.87 -5.29 -18.28
N PRO A 64 -7.84 -3.95 -18.43
CA PRO A 64 -6.83 -3.16 -19.14
C PRO A 64 -5.68 -2.65 -18.25
N TYR A 65 -5.41 -3.33 -17.13
CA TYR A 65 -4.33 -3.02 -16.18
C TYR A 65 -4.47 -1.65 -15.55
N LEU A 66 -5.68 -1.35 -15.07
CA LEU A 66 -5.98 -0.06 -14.44
C LEU A 66 -5.13 0.15 -13.18
N ILE A 67 -4.93 1.40 -12.83
CA ILE A 67 -4.28 1.77 -11.58
C ILE A 67 -5.16 1.30 -10.41
N GLU A 68 -4.55 0.64 -9.45
CA GLU A 68 -5.16 0.33 -8.17
C GLU A 68 -4.81 1.43 -7.14
N PHE A 69 -3.54 1.80 -7.10
CA PHE A 69 -3.01 2.78 -6.15
C PHE A 69 -1.84 3.58 -6.74
N ALA A 70 -1.97 4.90 -6.79
CA ALA A 70 -0.89 5.83 -7.11
C ALA A 70 -0.60 6.81 -5.96
N GLY A 71 -0.62 6.32 -4.72
CA GLY A 71 -0.55 7.17 -3.52
C GLY A 71 -1.91 7.44 -2.91
N GLY A 72 -1.90 7.78 -1.61
CA GLY A 72 -3.10 8.00 -0.82
C GLY A 72 -3.32 9.46 -0.49
N ALA A 73 -4.59 9.85 -0.46
CA ALA A 73 -5.03 11.15 0.00
C ALA A 73 -6.10 11.00 1.08
N VAL A 74 -6.22 12.01 1.93
CA VAL A 74 -7.18 12.08 3.02
C VAL A 74 -7.91 13.40 2.96
N SER A 75 -9.23 13.33 2.90
CA SER A 75 -10.08 14.52 2.84
C SER A 75 -10.09 15.30 4.15
N PRO A 76 -10.60 16.55 4.14
CA PRO A 76 -10.85 17.30 5.37
C PRO A 76 -11.78 16.59 6.39
N GLN A 77 -12.61 15.63 5.93
CA GLN A 77 -13.48 14.80 6.79
C GLN A 77 -12.85 13.45 7.18
N GLY A 78 -11.57 13.26 6.86
CA GLY A 78 -10.79 12.07 7.20
C GLY A 78 -11.11 10.85 6.33
N ARG A 79 -11.75 11.04 5.16
CA ARG A 79 -11.95 9.95 4.20
C ARG A 79 -10.64 9.66 3.50
N VAL A 80 -10.19 8.41 3.56
CA VAL A 80 -9.02 7.96 2.81
C VAL A 80 -9.46 7.55 1.40
N GLY A 81 -8.73 8.01 0.39
CA GLY A 81 -8.92 7.63 -1.01
C GLY A 81 -7.61 7.26 -1.68
N TYR A 82 -7.71 6.41 -2.70
CA TYR A 82 -6.58 5.92 -3.49
C TYR A 82 -6.55 6.72 -4.79
N LEU A 83 -5.48 7.48 -4.99
CA LEU A 83 -5.35 8.33 -6.17
C LEU A 83 -5.16 7.47 -7.41
N GLY A 84 -5.82 7.85 -8.50
CA GLY A 84 -5.76 7.17 -9.79
C GLY A 84 -6.53 5.86 -9.86
N ARG A 85 -7.18 5.40 -8.78
CA ARG A 85 -7.84 4.10 -8.75
C ARG A 85 -8.91 3.99 -9.86
N GLY A 86 -8.73 3.04 -10.77
CA GLY A 86 -9.60 2.80 -11.92
C GLY A 86 -9.27 3.63 -13.17
N GLU A 87 -8.24 4.47 -13.12
CA GLU A 87 -7.74 5.21 -14.28
C GLU A 87 -6.76 4.35 -15.10
N PRO A 88 -6.53 4.69 -16.37
CA PRO A 88 -5.52 4.01 -17.19
C PRO A 88 -4.13 4.06 -16.55
N ARG A 89 -3.38 2.96 -16.60
CA ARG A 89 -1.98 2.86 -16.12
C ARG A 89 -1.08 4.02 -16.59
N ASN A 90 -1.32 4.48 -17.81
CA ASN A 90 -0.54 5.52 -18.48
C ASN A 90 -1.11 6.94 -18.28
N ALA A 91 -2.11 7.13 -17.42
CA ALA A 91 -2.64 8.45 -17.07
C ALA A 91 -1.48 9.40 -16.66
N PRO A 92 -1.27 10.52 -17.38
CA PRO A 92 -0.13 11.40 -17.16
C PRO A 92 -0.03 11.93 -15.72
N GLU A 93 -1.17 12.18 -15.08
CA GLU A 93 -1.29 12.71 -13.72
C GLU A 93 -0.75 11.74 -12.66
N HIS A 94 -0.71 10.44 -12.97
CA HIS A 94 -0.20 9.39 -12.08
C HIS A 94 1.15 8.84 -12.52
N ASN A 95 1.73 9.39 -13.58
CA ASN A 95 3.10 9.11 -14.05
C ASN A 95 4.11 10.18 -13.66
N VAL A 96 3.83 10.86 -12.55
CA VAL A 96 4.73 11.82 -11.91
C VAL A 96 4.95 11.46 -10.45
N GLU A 97 6.19 11.61 -10.00
CA GLU A 97 6.55 11.47 -8.59
C GLU A 97 5.97 12.62 -7.78
N ARG A 98 5.46 12.31 -6.59
CA ARG A 98 4.87 13.31 -5.69
C ARG A 98 4.98 12.89 -4.24
N GLU A 99 5.00 13.90 -3.38
CA GLU A 99 4.65 13.72 -1.98
C GLU A 99 3.14 13.41 -1.89
N CYS A 100 2.76 12.57 -0.94
CA CYS A 100 1.38 12.19 -0.69
C CYS A 100 1.11 12.16 0.82
N GLN A 101 -0.18 12.15 1.22
CA GLN A 101 -0.54 12.16 2.64
C GLN A 101 -0.29 10.80 3.29
N CYS A 102 -0.42 9.71 2.53
CA CYS A 102 -0.18 8.35 3.00
C CYS A 102 0.11 7.39 1.83
N VAL A 103 0.72 6.25 2.17
CA VAL A 103 0.86 5.07 1.32
C VAL A 103 0.34 3.83 2.04
N ILE A 104 0.11 2.75 1.30
CA ILE A 104 -0.34 1.47 1.86
C ILE A 104 0.78 0.44 1.85
N SER A 105 0.78 -0.42 2.85
CA SER A 105 1.84 -1.39 3.14
C SER A 105 1.91 -2.61 2.21
N ALA A 106 1.12 -2.63 1.13
CA ALA A 106 1.23 -3.64 0.06
C ALA A 106 2.66 -3.74 -0.47
N CYS A 107 3.31 -2.60 -0.75
CA CYS A 107 4.76 -2.54 -0.87
C CYS A 107 5.29 -1.14 -0.60
N ILE A 108 6.00 -0.97 0.52
CA ILE A 108 6.64 0.29 0.91
C ILE A 108 8.07 0.07 1.36
N MET A 109 8.95 1.03 1.05
CA MET A 109 10.26 1.14 1.66
C MET A 109 10.26 2.29 2.67
N ILE A 110 10.85 2.05 3.83
CA ILE A 110 10.89 2.94 4.98
C ILE A 110 12.35 3.11 5.41
N LYS A 111 12.76 4.33 5.74
CA LYS A 111 14.07 4.55 6.39
C LYS A 111 14.08 4.01 7.83
N GLY A 112 15.15 3.32 8.21
CA GLY A 112 15.31 2.77 9.56
C GLY A 112 15.23 3.85 10.64
N GLU A 113 15.92 4.98 10.43
CA GLU A 113 15.89 6.15 11.34
C GLU A 113 14.46 6.70 11.58
N LEU A 114 13.56 6.58 10.60
CA LEU A 114 12.16 6.94 10.80
C LEU A 114 11.49 6.01 11.79
N ILE A 115 11.73 4.70 11.71
CA ILE A 115 11.16 3.74 12.66
C ILE A 115 11.70 3.98 14.07
N ASP A 116 12.96 4.38 14.21
CA ASP A 116 13.55 4.74 15.51
C ASP A 116 12.88 5.99 16.11
N GLU A 117 12.54 6.99 15.29
CA GLU A 117 11.84 8.21 15.74
C GLU A 117 10.33 7.98 15.99
N VAL A 118 9.65 7.30 15.08
CA VAL A 118 8.18 7.17 15.03
C VAL A 118 7.68 5.99 15.86
N GLY A 119 8.50 4.95 15.99
CA GLY A 119 8.14 3.65 16.55
C GLY A 119 7.43 2.73 15.56
N LYS A 120 7.09 1.53 16.05
CA LYS A 120 6.45 0.43 15.31
C LYS A 120 5.05 0.78 14.80
N LEU A 121 4.40 -0.16 14.09
CA LEU A 121 2.98 -0.03 13.74
C LEU A 121 2.12 -0.04 15.01
N ASP A 122 1.08 0.79 15.06
CA ASP A 122 0.22 0.90 16.23
C ASP A 122 -0.76 -0.27 16.28
N GLU A 123 -0.64 -1.09 17.33
CA GLU A 123 -1.43 -2.31 17.51
C GLU A 123 -2.92 -2.02 17.78
N ALA A 124 -3.32 -0.77 18.01
CA ALA A 124 -4.74 -0.37 18.03
C ALA A 124 -5.46 -0.67 16.71
N TYR A 125 -4.71 -0.79 15.60
CA TYR A 125 -5.22 -1.15 14.27
C TYR A 125 -5.11 -2.67 13.98
N SER A 126 -4.63 -3.48 14.92
CA SER A 126 -4.55 -4.94 14.75
C SER A 126 -5.94 -5.55 14.52
N PRO A 127 -6.07 -6.56 13.62
CA PRO A 127 -5.00 -7.27 12.92
C PRO A 127 -4.53 -6.65 11.58
N VAL A 128 -5.30 -5.73 10.99
CA VAL A 128 -5.08 -5.13 9.65
C VAL A 128 -5.85 -3.82 9.51
N GLN A 129 -5.49 -3.02 8.50
CA GLN A 129 -6.14 -1.78 8.05
C GLN A 129 -5.82 -0.56 8.92
N TYR A 130 -5.38 0.52 8.25
CA TYR A 130 -5.04 1.84 8.81
C TYR A 130 -3.75 1.91 9.63
N GLU A 131 -3.06 0.79 9.88
CA GLU A 131 -1.76 0.80 10.57
C GLU A 131 -0.68 1.55 9.78
N ASP A 132 -0.73 1.46 8.46
CA ASP A 132 0.19 2.07 7.51
C ASP A 132 -0.13 3.55 7.27
N ILE A 133 -1.41 3.88 7.17
CA ILE A 133 -1.88 5.27 7.09
C ILE A 133 -1.54 6.00 8.40
N ASP A 134 -1.75 5.38 9.56
CA ASP A 134 -1.34 5.95 10.85
C ASP A 134 0.18 6.14 10.95
N LEU A 135 0.97 5.17 10.50
CA LEU A 135 2.43 5.31 10.41
C LEU A 135 2.82 6.53 9.56
N CYS A 136 2.20 6.71 8.40
CA CYS A 136 2.43 7.88 7.53
C CYS A 136 2.11 9.19 8.24
N TYR A 137 1.00 9.26 8.99
CA TYR A 137 0.62 10.46 9.72
C TYR A 137 1.55 10.75 10.90
N ARG A 138 1.96 9.73 11.66
CA ARG A 138 2.98 9.89 12.71
C ARG A 138 4.30 10.38 12.12
N ALA A 139 4.77 9.78 11.03
CA ALA A 139 5.97 10.22 10.32
C ALA A 139 5.87 11.70 9.90
N ARG A 140 4.77 12.09 9.25
CA ARG A 140 4.53 13.48 8.82
C ARG A 140 4.43 14.45 9.99
N SER A 141 3.90 14.04 11.13
CA SER A 141 3.85 14.87 12.35
C SER A 141 5.24 15.21 12.92
N LEU A 142 6.25 14.40 12.58
CA LEU A 142 7.66 14.66 12.91
C LEU A 142 8.42 15.36 11.77
N GLY A 143 7.75 15.69 10.65
CA GLY A 143 8.37 16.34 9.50
C GLY A 143 9.06 15.38 8.52
N TRP A 144 8.76 14.08 8.57
CA TRP A 144 9.09 13.16 7.48
C TRP A 144 8.11 13.30 6.33
N GLN A 145 8.56 13.02 5.12
CA GLN A 145 7.75 13.03 3.91
C GLN A 145 7.43 11.61 3.46
N VAL A 146 6.23 11.46 2.88
CA VAL A 146 5.72 10.20 2.34
C VAL A 146 5.56 10.37 0.83
N TRP A 147 6.16 9.49 0.05
CA TRP A 147 6.29 9.66 -1.39
C TRP A 147 5.66 8.51 -2.19
N TYR A 148 5.13 8.87 -3.35
CA TYR A 148 4.75 7.96 -4.40
C TYR A 148 5.71 8.10 -5.59
N THR A 149 6.09 6.97 -6.19
CA THR A 149 6.87 6.96 -7.44
C THR A 149 6.26 6.04 -8.51
N PRO A 150 6.07 6.52 -9.76
CA PRO A 150 5.69 5.67 -10.88
C PRO A 150 6.89 4.90 -11.46
N ARG A 151 8.13 5.14 -10.98
CA ARG A 151 9.34 4.45 -11.45
C ARG A 151 9.31 2.94 -11.14
N VAL A 152 8.48 2.55 -10.17
CA VAL A 152 8.23 1.17 -9.77
C VAL A 152 6.75 0.88 -9.97
N GLU A 153 6.46 -0.13 -10.78
CA GLU A 153 5.11 -0.65 -10.97
C GLU A 153 5.05 -2.09 -10.45
N MET A 154 3.96 -2.41 -9.80
CA MET A 154 3.71 -3.71 -9.19
C MET A 154 2.29 -4.14 -9.49
N TRP A 155 2.13 -5.45 -9.70
CA TRP A 155 0.84 -6.10 -9.68
C TRP A 155 0.47 -6.40 -8.24
N HIS A 156 -0.75 -6.06 -7.84
CA HIS A 156 -1.26 -6.39 -6.52
C HIS A 156 -2.57 -7.16 -6.69
N PHE A 157 -2.58 -8.39 -6.20
CA PHE A 157 -3.71 -9.30 -6.33
C PHE A 157 -4.68 -9.05 -5.17
N GLU A 158 -5.30 -7.87 -5.15
CA GLU A 158 -6.16 -7.40 -4.07
C GLU A 158 -7.26 -8.41 -3.72
N ASN A 159 -7.51 -8.64 -2.42
CA ASN A 159 -8.55 -9.50 -1.86
C ASN A 159 -8.37 -11.03 -2.06
N VAL A 160 -7.25 -11.48 -2.61
CA VAL A 160 -6.94 -12.91 -2.75
C VAL A 160 -6.65 -13.56 -1.39
N THR A 161 -5.86 -12.88 -0.57
CA THR A 161 -5.51 -13.32 0.79
C THR A 161 -6.67 -13.20 1.78
N THR A 162 -7.60 -12.28 1.54
CA THR A 162 -8.69 -11.97 2.48
C THR A 162 -9.97 -12.76 2.19
N ALA A 163 -10.21 -13.13 0.91
CA ALA A 163 -11.34 -13.97 0.51
C ALA A 163 -11.33 -15.36 1.16
N GLY A 164 -10.15 -15.91 1.48
CA GLY A 164 -10.00 -17.19 2.16
C GLY A 164 -10.13 -17.14 3.69
N SER A 165 -10.19 -15.95 4.30
CA SER A 165 -10.22 -15.78 5.75
C SER A 165 -11.65 -15.64 6.29
N THR A 166 -12.32 -16.76 6.56
CA THR A 166 -13.68 -16.79 7.13
C THR A 166 -13.81 -16.08 8.48
N ASP A 167 -12.70 -15.94 9.22
CA ASP A 167 -12.68 -15.37 10.57
C ASP A 167 -12.45 -13.85 10.61
N LEU A 168 -11.95 -13.26 9.52
CA LEU A 168 -11.64 -11.82 9.46
C LEU A 168 -12.81 -11.04 8.87
N LYS A 169 -13.54 -10.32 9.75
CA LYS A 169 -14.61 -9.39 9.34
C LYS A 169 -14.03 -8.11 8.72
N PHE A 170 -13.42 -8.21 7.54
CA PHE A 170 -12.69 -7.12 6.88
C PHE A 170 -13.47 -5.80 6.82
N LYS A 171 -14.72 -5.83 6.35
CA LYS A 171 -15.58 -4.63 6.30
C LYS A 171 -15.74 -3.98 7.68
N TYR A 172 -15.92 -4.78 8.74
CA TYR A 172 -16.03 -4.28 10.10
C TYR A 172 -14.70 -3.67 10.57
N LEU A 173 -13.57 -4.31 10.29
CA LEU A 173 -12.25 -3.81 10.66
C LEU A 173 -11.93 -2.49 9.95
N THR A 174 -12.15 -2.39 8.64
CA THR A 174 -11.97 -1.14 7.88
C THR A 174 -12.83 -0.01 8.48
N ILE A 175 -14.09 -0.26 8.85
CA ILE A 175 -14.94 0.76 9.47
C ILE A 175 -14.44 1.12 10.88
N LYS A 176 -14.20 0.12 11.74
CA LYS A 176 -13.74 0.31 13.12
C LYS A 176 -12.43 1.10 13.15
N ASN A 177 -11.43 0.65 12.39
CA ASN A 177 -10.10 1.24 12.34
C ASN A 177 -10.11 2.59 11.64
N GLY A 178 -10.94 2.77 10.62
CA GLY A 178 -11.16 4.08 10.00
C GLY A 178 -11.76 5.10 10.97
N LEU A 179 -12.69 4.70 11.84
CA LEU A 179 -13.21 5.59 12.89
C LEU A 179 -12.14 5.91 13.96
N THR A 180 -11.28 4.95 14.30
CA THR A 180 -10.14 5.19 15.21
C THR A 180 -9.16 6.20 14.60
N PHE A 181 -8.76 6.00 13.34
CA PHE A 181 -7.91 6.92 12.60
C PHE A 181 -8.52 8.33 12.54
N LYS A 182 -9.81 8.43 12.16
CA LYS A 182 -10.54 9.71 12.11
C LYS A 182 -10.54 10.43 13.45
N ARG A 183 -10.78 9.71 14.55
CA ARG A 183 -10.75 10.31 15.90
C ARG A 183 -9.35 10.83 16.27
N ARG A 184 -8.30 10.04 16.00
CA ARG A 184 -6.92 10.39 16.33
C ARG A 184 -6.42 11.61 15.55
N TRP A 185 -6.68 11.64 14.24
CA TRP A 185 -6.08 12.59 13.31
C TRP A 185 -7.02 13.73 12.87
N ARG A 186 -8.21 13.85 13.49
CA ARG A 186 -9.17 14.94 13.20
C ARG A 186 -8.52 16.33 13.13
N HIS A 187 -7.57 16.59 14.03
CA HIS A 187 -6.87 17.88 14.12
C HIS A 187 -5.93 18.17 12.93
N ALA A 188 -5.53 17.15 12.18
CA ALA A 188 -4.62 17.26 11.04
C ALA A 188 -5.38 17.51 9.73
N PHE A 189 -6.55 16.87 9.52
CA PHE A 189 -7.25 16.88 8.22
C PHE A 189 -7.56 18.27 7.68
N GLU A 190 -8.00 19.19 8.54
CA GLU A 190 -8.34 20.58 8.15
C GLU A 190 -7.12 21.37 7.63
N ARG A 191 -5.90 20.96 7.98
CA ARG A 191 -4.65 21.65 7.63
C ARG A 191 -3.97 21.08 6.39
N GLU A 192 -4.42 19.92 5.91
CA GLU A 192 -3.71 19.17 4.88
C GLU A 192 -4.24 19.39 3.47
N CYS A 193 -5.30 20.18 3.31
CA CYS A 193 -5.85 20.59 2.01
C CYS A 193 -6.03 19.43 1.01
N GLY A 194 -6.41 18.24 1.51
CA GLY A 194 -6.67 17.08 0.67
C GLY A 194 -7.94 17.25 -0.17
N PRO A 195 -8.17 16.36 -1.15
CA PRO A 195 -9.37 16.40 -1.99
C PRO A 195 -10.65 16.23 -1.17
N SER A 196 -11.78 16.65 -1.72
CA SER A 196 -13.09 16.46 -1.09
C SER A 196 -13.46 14.97 -0.93
N ASP A 197 -14.39 14.68 -0.02
CA ASP A 197 -14.95 13.33 0.14
C ASP A 197 -15.54 12.76 -1.16
N GLU A 198 -16.08 13.63 -2.02
CA GLU A 198 -16.67 13.27 -3.30
C GLU A 198 -15.60 12.82 -4.30
N GLU A 199 -14.49 13.56 -4.39
CA GLU A 199 -13.35 13.20 -5.25
C GLU A 199 -12.67 11.90 -4.80
N LEU A 200 -12.67 11.61 -3.50
CA LEU A 200 -12.12 10.37 -2.94
C LEU A 200 -13.13 9.22 -2.91
N ARG A 201 -14.30 9.36 -3.54
CA ARG A 201 -15.28 8.28 -3.62
C ARG A 201 -14.82 7.24 -4.64
N TRP A 202 -14.63 6.00 -4.17
CA TRP A 202 -14.29 4.90 -5.04
C TRP A 202 -15.40 4.64 -6.04
N ARG A 203 -15.02 4.53 -7.31
CA ARG A 203 -15.87 4.02 -8.37
C ARG A 203 -15.98 2.50 -8.23
N GLU A 204 -17.13 1.97 -8.60
CA GLU A 204 -17.30 0.53 -8.75
C GLU A 204 -16.45 0.08 -9.93
N LEU A 205 -15.57 -0.90 -9.68
CA LEU A 205 -14.73 -1.51 -10.69
C LEU A 205 -15.10 -2.99 -10.79
N PRO A 206 -15.00 -3.59 -11.98
CA PRO A 206 -15.13 -5.04 -12.14
C PRO A 206 -14.16 -5.74 -11.18
N ARG A 207 -14.65 -6.75 -10.48
CA ARG A 207 -13.81 -7.62 -9.66
C ARG A 207 -13.48 -8.85 -10.46
N HIS A 208 -12.22 -9.26 -10.40
CA HIS A 208 -11.75 -10.50 -10.96
C HIS A 208 -11.17 -11.35 -9.83
N THR A 209 -11.53 -12.62 -9.81
CA THR A 209 -10.96 -13.66 -8.94
C THR A 209 -9.58 -14.06 -9.47
N VAL A 210 -8.77 -14.70 -8.63
CA VAL A 210 -7.48 -15.26 -9.07
C VAL A 210 -7.68 -16.27 -10.19
N GLU A 211 -8.71 -17.08 -10.04
CA GLU A 211 -9.12 -18.08 -11.02
C GLU A 211 -9.49 -17.43 -12.36
N GLU A 212 -10.13 -16.25 -12.36
CA GLU A 212 -10.39 -15.51 -13.61
C GLU A 212 -9.14 -14.88 -14.22
N VAL A 213 -8.12 -14.56 -13.41
CA VAL A 213 -6.86 -13.96 -13.89
C VAL A 213 -5.88 -15.01 -14.42
N PHE A 214 -5.78 -16.14 -13.72
CA PHE A 214 -4.78 -17.18 -13.98
C PHE A 214 -5.36 -18.45 -14.61
N GLY A 215 -6.67 -18.69 -14.52
CA GLY A 215 -7.30 -19.90 -15.05
C GLY A 215 -6.69 -21.17 -14.49
N ASP A 216 -6.57 -22.19 -15.35
CA ASP A 216 -5.97 -23.49 -15.01
C ASP A 216 -4.48 -23.37 -14.63
N ALA A 217 -3.81 -22.30 -15.05
CA ALA A 217 -2.40 -22.06 -14.71
C ALA A 217 -2.21 -21.85 -13.20
N LEU A 218 -3.24 -21.51 -12.44
CA LEU A 218 -3.13 -21.34 -10.99
C LEU A 218 -2.69 -22.62 -10.27
N TRP A 219 -2.97 -23.80 -10.84
CA TRP A 219 -2.76 -25.10 -10.22
C TRP A 219 -1.57 -25.88 -10.79
N ASP A 220 -0.83 -25.26 -11.73
CA ASP A 220 0.34 -25.83 -12.39
C ASP A 220 1.50 -24.82 -12.24
N ASP A 221 2.54 -25.21 -11.49
CA ASP A 221 3.65 -24.31 -11.13
C ASP A 221 4.36 -23.72 -12.36
N ASP A 222 4.56 -24.52 -13.42
CA ASP A 222 5.25 -24.08 -14.63
C ASP A 222 4.35 -23.12 -15.44
N ALA A 223 3.07 -23.43 -15.56
CA ALA A 223 2.10 -22.56 -16.23
C ALA A 223 1.88 -21.25 -15.45
N LEU A 224 1.84 -21.30 -14.12
CA LEU A 224 1.76 -20.14 -13.25
C LEU A 224 2.97 -19.24 -13.44
N LEU A 225 4.18 -19.80 -13.38
CA LEU A 225 5.42 -19.09 -13.61
C LEU A 225 5.46 -18.45 -15.00
N GLN A 226 5.02 -19.17 -16.03
CA GLN A 226 4.94 -18.61 -17.39
C GLN A 226 3.96 -17.44 -17.45
N ARG A 227 2.79 -17.54 -16.79
CA ARG A 227 1.79 -16.47 -16.77
C ARG A 227 2.28 -15.24 -16.00
N LEU A 228 2.97 -15.44 -14.88
CA LEU A 228 3.61 -14.38 -14.11
C LEU A 228 4.73 -13.70 -14.93
N MET A 229 5.52 -14.49 -15.67
CA MET A 229 6.52 -13.96 -16.60
C MET A 229 5.87 -13.13 -17.71
N ASP A 230 4.75 -13.57 -18.28
CA ASP A 230 4.03 -12.78 -19.29
C ASP A 230 3.52 -11.46 -18.70
N LEU A 231 2.95 -11.48 -17.49
CA LEU A 231 2.51 -10.27 -16.79
C LEU A 231 3.67 -9.29 -16.48
N SER A 232 4.89 -9.80 -16.26
CA SER A 232 6.06 -8.92 -16.09
C SER A 232 6.46 -8.18 -17.36
N ARG A 233 6.09 -8.70 -18.54
CA ARG A 233 6.45 -8.13 -19.86
C ARG A 233 5.46 -7.09 -20.36
N VAL A 234 4.26 -7.06 -19.81
CA VAL A 234 3.18 -6.11 -20.16
C VAL A 234 3.26 -4.90 -19.24
#